data_AF-A0A6G8Q1Q9-F1
#
_entry.id   AF-A0A6G8Q1Q9-F1
#
_cell.length_a   1.000
_cell.length_b   1.000
_cell.length_c   1.000
_cell.angle_alpha   90.00
_cell.angle_beta   90.00
_cell.angle_gamma   90.00
#
_symmetry.space_group_name_H-M   'P 1'
#
loop_
_entity.id
_entity.type
_entity.pdbx_description
1 polymer ?
#
loop_
_entity_poly.entity_id
_entity_poly.type
_entity_poly.pdbx_seq_one_letter_code
_entity_poly.pdbx_strand_id
1 'polypeptide(L)'
;MTEGARNRNEFARTVRDVVAKIRREGGSSVGRERVEGLGERFGMDPEEARRVFVALKGDAWRGELVGTDDPAGWSAAELEDAPSTA
;
A
#
# COMPACT_ATOMS: atom_id res chain seq x y z
N MET A 1 -9.93 16.98 -13.50
CA MET A 1 -9.52 16.08 -12.40
C MET A 1 -9.56 16.88 -11.12
N THR A 2 -10.23 16.37 -10.07
CA THR A 2 -10.20 16.99 -8.75
C THR A 2 -8.87 16.71 -8.07
N GLU A 3 -8.44 17.58 -7.15
CA GLU A 3 -7.17 17.45 -6.42
C GLU A 3 -7.07 16.09 -5.70
N GLY A 4 -8.15 15.62 -5.09
CA GLY A 4 -8.21 14.29 -4.45
C GLY A 4 -7.96 13.12 -5.41
N ALA A 5 -8.45 13.18 -6.66
CA ALA A 5 -8.19 12.13 -7.65
C ALA A 5 -6.71 12.09 -8.08
N ARG A 6 -6.07 13.26 -8.17
CA ARG A 6 -4.64 13.37 -8.42
C ARG A 6 -3.84 12.78 -7.27
N ASN A 7 -4.16 13.15 -6.03
CA ASN A 7 -3.47 12.67 -4.84
C ASN A 7 -3.55 11.15 -4.73
N ARG A 8 -4.72 10.54 -5.00
CA ARG A 8 -4.89 9.06 -5.05
C ARG A 8 -3.98 8.39 -6.06
N ASN A 9 -3.86 8.95 -7.26
CA ASN A 9 -2.98 8.41 -8.30
C ASN A 9 -1.49 8.52 -7.91
N GLU A 10 -1.07 9.65 -7.33
CA GLU A 10 0.32 9.85 -6.90
C GLU A 10 0.68 8.97 -5.70
N PHE A 11 -0.24 8.79 -4.76
CA PHE A 11 -0.11 7.83 -3.67
C PHE A 11 0.01 6.40 -4.19
N ALA A 12 -0.88 5.98 -5.11
CA ALA A 12 -0.85 4.63 -5.66
C ALA A 12 0.48 4.32 -6.38
N ARG A 13 1.03 5.30 -7.11
CA ARG A 13 2.35 5.20 -7.73
C ARG A 13 3.45 5.05 -6.68
N THR A 14 3.40 5.87 -5.64
CA THR A 14 4.38 5.84 -4.55
C THR A 14 4.35 4.52 -3.77
N VAL A 15 3.15 3.96 -3.53
CA VAL A 15 2.99 2.65 -2.91
C VAL A 15 3.67 1.57 -3.75
N ARG A 16 3.48 1.57 -5.07
CA ARG A 16 4.16 0.62 -5.98
C ARG A 16 5.67 0.71 -5.88
N ASP A 17 6.20 1.93 -5.88
CA ASP A 17 7.65 2.16 -5.77
C ASP A 17 8.20 1.70 -4.41
N VAL A 18 7.46 1.94 -3.32
CA VAL A 18 7.83 1.48 -1.96
C VAL A 18 7.81 -0.04 -1.86
N VAL A 19 6.75 -0.69 -2.34
CA VAL A 19 6.66 -2.17 -2.37
C VAL A 19 7.80 -2.76 -3.19
N ALA A 20 8.06 -2.22 -4.38
CA ALA A 20 9.15 -2.68 -5.24
C ALA A 20 10.52 -2.48 -4.56
N LYS A 21 10.73 -1.37 -3.86
CA LYS A 21 11.95 -1.12 -3.07
C LYS A 21 12.11 -2.13 -1.95
N ILE A 22 11.07 -2.36 -1.14
CA ILE A 22 11.09 -3.33 -0.03
C ILE A 22 11.51 -4.71 -0.56
N ARG A 23 10.91 -5.16 -1.66
CA ARG A 23 11.27 -6.44 -2.31
C ARG A 23 12.73 -6.49 -2.76
N ARG A 24 13.24 -5.43 -3.40
CA ARG A 24 14.66 -5.34 -3.83
C ARG A 24 15.63 -5.38 -2.66
N GLU A 25 15.22 -4.87 -1.51
CA GLU A 25 15.99 -4.88 -0.26
C GLU A 25 15.85 -6.22 0.51
N GLY A 26 15.12 -7.20 -0.04
CA GLY A 26 14.88 -8.50 0.58
C GLY A 26 13.81 -8.47 1.68
N GLY A 27 13.07 -7.37 1.82
CA GLY A 27 11.94 -7.28 2.73
C GLY A 27 10.71 -7.98 2.18
N SER A 28 9.94 -8.59 3.08
CA SER A 28 8.73 -9.35 2.74
C SER A 28 7.44 -8.69 3.23
N SER A 29 7.50 -7.51 3.86
CA SER A 29 6.28 -6.90 4.41
C SER A 29 6.32 -5.38 4.44
N VAL A 30 5.15 -4.76 4.47
CA VAL A 30 4.98 -3.31 4.69
C VAL A 30 4.05 -3.09 5.87
N GLY A 31 4.49 -2.29 6.83
CA GLY A 31 3.71 -1.94 8.03
C GLY A 31 2.60 -0.93 7.75
N ARG A 32 1.54 -0.99 8.56
CA ARG A 32 0.37 -0.10 8.45
C ARG A 32 0.76 1.36 8.65
N GLU A 33 1.56 1.65 9.68
CA GLU A 33 2.02 3.00 10.00
C GLU A 33 2.80 3.63 8.85
N ARG A 34 3.51 2.80 8.07
CA ARG A 34 4.21 3.26 6.87
C ARG A 34 3.24 3.63 5.75
N VAL A 35 2.16 2.87 5.56
CA VAL A 35 1.13 3.19 4.57
C VAL A 35 0.37 4.46 4.94
N GLU A 36 -0.02 4.60 6.21
CA GLU A 36 -0.71 5.78 6.73
C GLU A 36 0.17 7.03 6.62
N GLY A 37 1.44 6.94 7.04
CA GLY A 37 2.39 8.05 6.92
C GLY A 37 2.75 8.41 5.47
N LEU A 38 2.60 7.49 4.51
CA LEU A 38 2.68 7.83 3.09
C LEU A 38 1.44 8.60 2.65
N GLY A 39 0.24 8.20 3.08
CA GLY A 39 -1.02 8.86 2.72
C GLY A 39 -1.11 10.29 3.21
N GLU A 40 -0.64 10.55 4.44
CA GLU A 40 -0.60 11.88 5.03
C GLU A 40 0.19 12.88 4.15
N ARG A 41 1.28 12.44 3.51
CA ARG A 41 2.08 13.28 2.60
C ARG A 41 1.30 13.73 1.35
N PHE A 42 0.23 13.03 1.01
CA PHE A 42 -0.68 13.37 -0.09
C PHE A 42 -2.00 13.97 0.41
N GLY A 43 -2.08 14.36 1.68
CA GLY A 43 -3.27 14.92 2.29
C GLY A 43 -4.42 13.91 2.46
N MET A 44 -4.11 12.62 2.51
CA MET A 44 -5.09 11.57 2.80
C MET A 44 -5.14 11.30 4.28
N ASP A 45 -6.34 11.02 4.79
CA ASP A 45 -6.48 10.48 6.12
C ASP A 45 -6.00 9.01 6.18
N PRO A 46 -5.65 8.51 7.38
CA PRO A 46 -5.15 7.14 7.55
C PRO A 46 -6.11 6.05 7.06
N GLU A 47 -7.42 6.27 7.12
CA GLU A 47 -8.40 5.29 6.63
C GLU A 47 -8.46 5.27 5.10
N GLU A 48 -8.45 6.42 4.45
CA GLU A 48 -8.37 6.54 3.00
C GLU A 48 -7.07 5.90 2.48
N ALA A 49 -5.93 6.18 3.10
CA ALA A 49 -4.63 5.60 2.71
C ALA A 49 -4.65 4.06 2.76
N ARG A 50 -5.21 3.49 3.84
CA ARG A 50 -5.37 2.04 3.99
C ARG A 50 -6.30 1.45 2.94
N ARG A 51 -7.46 2.07 2.69
CA ARG A 51 -8.42 1.62 1.67
C ARG A 51 -7.78 1.60 0.29
N VAL A 52 -7.06 2.67 -0.08
CA VAL A 52 -6.37 2.73 -1.37
C VAL A 52 -5.27 1.67 -1.45
N PHE A 53 -4.48 1.47 -0.39
CA PHE A 53 -3.46 0.42 -0.37
C PHE A 53 -4.03 -0.99 -0.56
N VAL A 54 -5.13 -1.32 0.14
CA VAL A 54 -5.82 -2.62 -0.01
C VAL A 54 -6.40 -2.78 -1.40
N ALA A 55 -6.97 -1.71 -1.97
CA ALA A 55 -7.48 -1.71 -3.34
C ALA A 55 -6.38 -1.94 -4.40
N LEU A 56 -5.11 -1.73 -4.06
CA LEU A 56 -3.97 -2.02 -4.93
C LEU A 56 -3.47 -3.46 -4.82
N LYS A 57 -4.05 -4.29 -3.95
CA LYS A 57 -3.74 -5.72 -3.88
C LYS A 57 -4.12 -6.40 -5.20
N GLY A 58 -3.22 -7.20 -5.75
CA GLY A 58 -3.31 -7.80 -7.08
C GLY A 58 -2.55 -7.02 -8.14
N ASP A 59 -2.57 -5.68 -8.07
CA ASP A 59 -1.91 -4.76 -9.01
C ASP A 59 -0.51 -4.33 -8.57
N ALA A 60 -0.38 -3.82 -7.34
CA ALA A 60 0.88 -3.30 -6.80
C ALA A 60 1.60 -4.34 -5.94
N TRP A 61 0.86 -5.20 -5.25
CA TRP A 61 1.39 -6.20 -4.33
C TRP A 61 0.44 -7.41 -4.22
N ARG A 62 0.93 -8.53 -3.72
CA ARG A 62 0.15 -9.74 -3.39
C ARG A 62 0.52 -10.22 -1.99
N GLY A 63 -0.29 -11.08 -1.40
CA GLY A 63 -0.07 -11.63 -0.05
C GLY A 63 -1.16 -11.29 0.94
N GLU A 64 -0.87 -11.45 2.23
CA GLU A 64 -1.87 -11.43 3.29
C GLU A 64 -1.76 -10.17 4.15
N LEU A 65 -2.92 -9.66 4.58
CA LEU A 65 -2.98 -8.64 5.60
C LEU A 65 -2.91 -9.34 6.95
N VAL A 66 -1.87 -9.06 7.73
CA VAL A 66 -1.60 -9.65 9.03
C VAL A 66 -1.97 -8.65 10.12
N GLY A 67 -2.93 -9.02 10.97
CA GLY A 67 -3.35 -8.26 12.15
C GLY A 67 -4.84 -7.89 12.15
N THR A 68 -5.39 -7.86 13.37
CA THR A 68 -6.75 -7.56 13.89
C THR A 68 -7.99 -8.01 13.09
N ASP A 69 -9.10 -8.24 13.80
CA ASP A 69 -10.39 -8.69 13.23
C ASP A 69 -11.04 -7.72 12.21
N ASP A 70 -10.48 -6.53 11.99
CA ASP A 70 -11.02 -5.54 11.06
C ASP A 70 -10.28 -5.59 9.70
N PRO A 71 -10.99 -5.64 8.55
CA PRO A 71 -10.37 -5.69 7.23
C PRO A 71 -9.59 -4.41 6.86
N ALA A 72 -9.82 -3.28 7.55
CA ALA A 72 -8.99 -2.07 7.48
C ALA A 72 -7.99 -1.97 8.65
N GLY A 73 -8.01 -2.89 9.62
CA GLY A 73 -7.25 -2.88 10.86
C GLY A 73 -6.02 -3.77 10.88
N TRP A 74 -5.36 -4.02 9.75
CA TRP A 74 -4.15 -4.84 9.72
C TRP A 74 -2.93 -4.13 10.34
N SER A 75 -1.90 -4.89 10.71
CA SER A 75 -0.63 -4.36 11.26
C SER A 75 0.51 -4.41 10.25
N ALA A 76 0.65 -5.52 9.53
CA ALA A 76 1.55 -5.65 8.37
C ALA A 76 0.83 -6.25 7.15
N ALA A 77 1.29 -5.97 5.94
CA ALA A 77 0.91 -6.69 4.74
C ALA A 77 2.12 -7.50 4.26
N GLU A 78 2.00 -8.82 4.28
CA GLU A 78 3.00 -9.73 3.71
C GLU A 78 2.95 -9.61 2.19
N LEU A 79 4.12 -9.46 1.59
CA LEU A 79 4.33 -9.20 0.17
C LEU A 79 4.82 -10.49 -0.49
N GLU A 80 3.92 -11.18 -1.18
CA GLU A 80 4.26 -12.32 -2.04
C GLU A 80 4.83 -11.85 -3.38
N ASP A 81 5.54 -12.75 -4.07
CA ASP A 81 5.97 -12.55 -5.45
C ASP A 81 4.75 -12.37 -6.36
N ALA A 82 4.55 -11.14 -6.83
CA ALA A 82 3.65 -10.90 -7.95
C ALA A 82 4.39 -11.36 -9.22
N PRO A 83 3.80 -12.20 -10.08
CA PRO A 83 4.41 -12.57 -11.34
C PRO A 83 4.67 -11.27 -12.11
N SER A 84 5.94 -11.01 -12.40
CA SER A 84 6.35 -9.95 -13.29
C SER A 84 5.79 -10.34 -14.66
N THR A 85 4.67 -9.74 -15.07
CA THR A 85 4.21 -9.86 -16.45
C THR A 85 5.28 -9.21 -17.33
N ALA A 86 6.09 -10.07 -17.94
CA ALA A 86 7.01 -9.72 -19.02
C ALA A 86 6.24 -9.27 -20.27
#